data_AF-A0A960MK90-F1
#
_entry.id   AF-A0A960MK90-F1
#
_cell.length_a   1.000
_cell.length_b   1.000
_cell.length_c   1.000
_cell.angle_alpha   90.00
_cell.angle_beta   90.00
_cell.angle_gamma   90.00
#
_symmetry.space_group_name_H-M   'P 1'
#
loop_
_entity.id
_entity.type
_entity.pdbx_description
1 polymer ?
#
loop_
_entity_poly.entity_id
_entity_poly.type
_entity_poly.pdbx_seq_one_letter_code
_entity_poly.pdbx_strand_id
1 'polypeptide(L)' 'MDKNLNKDEHLHAIAKLESRIDHLETELTYLNGLLMNVGFPEGITTLKATAEELLAEGTFDFQQHHHKGL' A
#
# COMPACT_ATOMS: atom_id res chain seq x y z
N MET A 1 7.05 35.82 -22.20
CA MET A 1 5.91 35.37 -21.37
C MET A 1 6.51 34.61 -20.21
N ASP A 2 6.82 35.31 -19.12
CA ASP A 2 7.36 34.67 -17.93
C ASP A 2 6.29 33.72 -17.39
N LYS A 3 6.62 32.43 -17.35
CA LYS A 3 5.83 31.37 -16.72
C LYS A 3 5.81 31.59 -15.22
N ASN A 4 5.11 32.62 -14.75
CA ASN A 4 4.63 32.67 -13.39
C ASN A 4 3.29 31.93 -13.41
N LEU A 5 3.34 30.58 -13.41
CA LEU A 5 2.22 29.80 -12.90
C LEU A 5 1.91 30.41 -11.54
N ASN A 6 0.69 30.95 -11.41
CA ASN A 6 0.34 31.89 -10.36
C ASN A 6 0.69 31.23 -9.02
N LYS A 7 1.54 31.87 -8.21
CA LYS A 7 1.94 31.39 -6.88
C LYS A 7 0.74 30.85 -6.08
N ASP A 8 -0.42 31.46 -6.26
CA ASP A 8 -1.68 31.07 -5.62
C ASP A 8 -2.22 29.72 -6.13
N GLU A 9 -2.06 29.40 -7.42
CA GLU A 9 -2.40 28.09 -7.98
C GLU A 9 -1.51 26.98 -7.41
N HIS A 10 -0.21 27.26 -7.23
CA HIS A 10 0.71 26.33 -6.59
C HIS A 10 0.37 26.11 -5.11
N LEU A 11 0.08 27.18 -4.37
CA LEU A 11 -0.35 27.08 -2.98
C LEU A 11 -1.68 26.32 -2.86
N HIS A 12 -2.61 26.55 -3.78
CA HIS A 12 -3.87 25.83 -3.81
C HIS A 12 -3.67 24.33 -4.09
N ALA A 13 -2.79 23.98 -5.02
CA ALA A 13 -2.46 22.59 -5.30
C ALA A 13 -1.80 21.91 -4.09
N ILE A 14 -0.91 22.61 -3.38
CA ILE A 14 -0.27 22.11 -2.15
C ILE A 14 -1.33 21.84 -1.09
N ALA A 15 -2.18 22.82 -0.77
CA ALA A 15 -3.23 22.65 0.24
C ALA A 15 -4.17 21.48 -0.08
N LYS A 16 -4.51 21.28 -1.36
CA LYS A 16 -5.31 20.14 -1.81
C LYS A 16 -4.58 18.81 -1.62
N LEU A 17 -3.26 18.77 -1.84
CA LEU A 17 -2.45 17.57 -1.63
C LEU A 17 -2.29 17.26 -0.14
N GLU A 18 -2.06 18.27 0.69
CA GLU A 18 -1.98 18.15 2.15
C GLU A 18 -3.27 17.55 2.71
N SER A 19 -4.43 18.13 2.37
CA SER A 19 -5.72 17.58 2.82
C SER A 19 -5.97 16.13 2.37
N ARG A 20 -5.48 15.75 1.19
CA ARG A 20 -5.58 14.37 0.71
C ARG A 20 -4.66 13.44 1.47
N ILE A 21 -3.44 13.88 1.80
CA ILE A 21 -2.48 13.11 2.59
C ILE A 21 -3.06 12.88 3.99
N ASP A 22 -3.53 13.94 4.66
CA ASP A 22 -4.11 13.83 6.01
C ASP A 22 -5.26 12.81 6.06
N HIS A 23 -6.13 12.84 5.03
CA HIS A 23 -7.22 11.88 4.92
C HIS A 23 -6.71 10.46 4.70
N LEU A 24 -5.76 10.25 3.78
CA LEU A 24 -5.20 8.92 3.51
C LEU A 24 -4.45 8.34 4.71
N GLU A 25 -3.71 9.16 5.46
CA GLU A 25 -3.02 8.75 6.69
C GLU A 25 -4.00 8.35 7.80
N THR A 26 -5.13 9.06 7.91
CA THR A 26 -6.21 8.71 8.84
C THR A 26 -6.82 7.36 8.50
N GLU A 27 -7.20 7.15 7.23
CA GLU A 27 -7.78 5.88 6.77
C GLU A 27 -6.78 4.72 6.90
N LEU A 28 -5.51 4.95 6.59
CA LEU A 28 -4.45 3.95 6.72
C LEU A 28 -4.24 3.53 8.18
N THR A 29 -4.25 4.50 9.09
CA THR A 29 -4.14 4.26 10.53
C THR A 29 -5.33 3.47 11.05
N TYR A 30 -6.54 3.83 10.63
CA TYR A 30 -7.75 3.10 11.01
C TYR A 30 -7.72 1.65 10.51
N LEU A 31 -7.37 1.44 9.23
CA LEU A 31 -7.20 0.11 8.65
C LEU A 31 -6.14 -0.71 9.41
N ASN A 32 -5.02 -0.11 9.77
CA ASN A 32 -3.99 -0.77 10.56
C ASN A 32 -4.53 -1.25 11.92
N GLY A 33 -5.32 -0.41 12.59
CA GLY A 33 -6.02 -0.77 13.83
C GLY A 33 -6.99 -1.93 13.64
N LEU A 34 -7.78 -1.93 12.58
CA LEU A 34 -8.69 -3.03 12.25
C LEU A 34 -7.92 -4.35 12.05
N LEU A 35 -6.81 -4.32 11.32
CA LEU A 35 -5.97 -5.50 11.07
C LEU A 35 -5.41 -6.08 12.37
N MET A 36 -4.93 -5.23 13.29
CA MET A 36 -4.51 -5.66 14.62
C MET A 36 -5.65 -6.33 15.40
N ASN A 37 -6.86 -5.79 15.31
CA ASN A 37 -8.02 -6.35 16.01
C ASN A 37 -8.53 -7.68 15.44
N VAL A 38 -8.23 -8.00 14.17
CA VAL A 38 -8.63 -9.27 13.54
C VAL A 38 -7.51 -10.32 13.49
N GLY A 39 -6.37 -10.04 14.16
CA GLY A 39 -5.32 -11.04 14.37
C GLY A 39 -4.04 -10.86 13.53
N PHE A 40 -3.81 -9.70 12.92
CA PHE A 40 -2.51 -9.33 12.34
C PHE A 40 -1.73 -8.46 13.36
N PRO A 41 -0.79 -9.00 14.15
CA PRO A 41 -0.23 -8.31 15.32
C PRO A 41 0.45 -6.96 15.04
N GLU A 42 1.01 -6.78 13.84
CA GLU A 42 1.59 -5.51 13.38
C GLU A 42 0.78 -4.89 12.23
N GLY A 43 -0.51 -5.21 12.18
CA GLY A 43 -1.48 -4.69 11.21
C GLY A 43 -1.03 -4.91 9.77
N ILE A 44 -0.81 -3.81 9.05
CA ILE A 44 -0.43 -3.80 7.63
C ILE A 44 0.88 -4.55 7.40
N THR A 45 1.85 -4.44 8.32
CA THR A 45 3.16 -5.09 8.17
C THR A 45 3.01 -6.61 8.11
N THR A 46 2.32 -7.21 9.08
CA THR A 46 2.09 -8.66 9.08
C THR A 46 1.22 -9.09 7.90
N LEU A 47 0.17 -8.33 7.55
CA LEU A 47 -0.66 -8.63 6.38
C LEU A 47 0.16 -8.70 5.10
N LYS A 48 1.08 -7.75 4.88
CA LYS A 48 1.95 -7.74 3.71
C LYS A 48 2.88 -8.96 3.69
N ALA A 49 3.52 -9.27 4.82
CA ALA A 49 4.39 -10.44 4.92
C ALA A 49 3.62 -11.73 4.58
N THR A 50 2.43 -11.92 5.16
CA THR A 50 1.58 -13.08 4.86
C THR A 50 1.15 -13.11 3.39
N ALA A 51 0.81 -11.97 2.79
CA ALA A 51 0.46 -11.92 1.37
C ALA A 51 1.66 -12.25 0.46
N GLU A 52 2.86 -11.76 0.80
CA GLU A 52 4.11 -12.06 0.10
C GLU A 52 4.46 -13.56 0.20
N GLU A 53 4.29 -14.17 1.38
CA GLU A 53 4.46 -15.60 1.60
C GLU A 53 3.47 -16.43 0.77
N LEU A 54 2.17 -16.09 0.81
CA LEU A 54 1.14 -16.78 0.02
C LEU A 54 1.39 -16.69 -1.49
N LEU A 55 1.85 -15.53 -1.97
CA LEU A 55 2.23 -15.35 -3.37
C LEU A 55 3.47 -16.18 -3.70
N ALA A 56 4.47 -16.23 -2.82
CA ALA A 56 5.64 -17.07 -3.00
C ALA A 56 5.28 -18.56 -3.06
N GLU A 57 4.46 -19.05 -2.11
CA GLU A 57 3.94 -20.43 -2.11
C GLU A 57 3.15 -20.75 -3.38
N GLY A 58 2.26 -19.84 -3.80
CA GLY A 58 1.54 -19.96 -5.06
C GLY A 58 2.47 -20.00 -6.27
N THR A 59 3.62 -19.31 -6.25
CA THR A 59 4.66 -19.44 -7.30
C THR A 59 5.44 -20.75 -7.23
N PHE A 60 5.62 -21.35 -6.04
CA PHE A 60 6.27 -22.67 -5.90
C PHE A 60 5.42 -23.81 -6.47
N ASP A 61 4.09 -23.71 -6.40
CA ASP A 61 3.18 -24.72 -6.98
C ASP A 61 3.24 -24.77 -8.52
N PHE A 62 3.57 -23.67 -9.20
CA PHE A 62 3.73 -23.66 -10.66
C PHE A 62 5.09 -24.17 -11.15
N GLN A 63 6.12 -24.22 -10.30
CA GLN A 63 7.46 -24.65 -10.70
C GLN A 63 7.75 -26.14 -10.41
N GLN A 64 6.99 -26.78 -9.51
CA GLN A 64 7.18 -28.20 -9.19
C GLN A 64 6.56 -29.16 -10.22
N HIS A 65 5.66 -28.69 -11.09
CA HIS A 65 5.00 -29.55 -12.09
C HIS A 65 5.78 -29.75 -13.41
N HIS A 66 6.95 -29.14 -13.60
CA HIS A 66 7.73 -29.27 -14.84
C HIS A 66 8.97 -30.17 -14.76
N HIS A 67 9.22 -30.89 -13.67
CA HIS A 67 10.42 -31.75 -13.58
C HIS A 67 10.26 -33.08 -12.85
N LYS A 68 9.19 -33.84 -13.14
CA LYS A 68 9.20 -35.31 -12.99
C LYS A 68 8.35 -35.98 -14.07
N GLY A 69 8.95 -36.14 -15.25
CA GLY A 69 8.50 -37.06 -16.28
C GLY A 69 9.74 -37.79 -16.80
N LEU A 70 9.76 -39.11 -16.57
CA LEU A 70 10.74 -40.08 -17.05
C LEU A 70 11.05 -39.96 -18.54
#